data_AF-A0A1V5KW05-F1
#
_entry.id   AF-A0A1V5KW05-F1
#
_cell.length_a   1.000
_cell.length_b   1.000
_cell.length_c   1.000
_cell.angle_alpha   90.00
_cell.angle_beta   90.00
_cell.angle_gamma   90.00
#
_symmetry.space_group_name_H-M   'P 1'
#
loop_
_entity.id
_entity.type
_entity.pdbx_description
1 polymer ?
#
loop_
_entity_poly.entity_id
_entity_poly.type
_entity_poly.pdbx_seq_one_letter_code
_entity_poly.pdbx_strand_id
1 'polypeptide(L)'
;MEYRRATEIANRMLSKDGDDPDALMLLSRIQVGTGKIEQAHQTYSYIYNHKKMAAGLRAEAAMVLNRLPEALSLLQKTLKENPRQPELLFIAALIEYQLGHIQRVEDYMLAALESGLDWNDEDPITLVVEHCLTGPEYLDLEHIYLDCQDQLFEGKSGSKNRWFSLNMSIYELYTASTPAKRNKIANDLLYLLGGAEDLTPASGKEKLRAILTDFSHNEQDARFGLEGLKALDAGRYDELARMVLALQLEHLKEFSAVVDIQFDQLDSSSMQTLTTKLPMRMAIDLLTLYAMATSEDRKSQLMEQEIEAELSAALITACFSAFYQEINLYKKRQQPQPVKKKK
;
A
#
# COMPACT_ATOMS: atom_id res chain seq x y z
N MET A 1 27.49 6.86 -12.62
CA MET A 1 28.97 6.93 -12.47
C MET A 1 29.39 6.95 -11.00
N GLU A 2 28.48 7.25 -10.07
CA GLU A 2 28.77 7.43 -8.63
C GLU A 2 28.75 6.13 -7.81
N TYR A 3 27.91 5.14 -8.14
CA TYR A 3 27.85 3.86 -7.43
C TYR A 3 29.16 3.09 -7.40
N ARG A 4 29.97 3.17 -8.47
CA ARG A 4 31.29 2.53 -8.52
C ARG A 4 32.23 3.13 -7.47
N ARG A 5 32.26 4.46 -7.39
CA ARG A 5 33.10 5.18 -6.41
C ARG A 5 32.61 4.93 -4.99
N ALA A 6 31.30 4.92 -4.76
CA ALA A 6 30.72 4.60 -3.46
C ALA A 6 31.05 3.16 -3.02
N THR A 7 30.99 2.20 -3.95
CA THR A 7 31.43 0.81 -3.70
C THR A 7 32.91 0.74 -3.33
N GLU A 8 33.77 1.47 -4.04
CA GLU A 8 35.21 1.53 -3.73
C GLU A 8 35.49 2.19 -2.36
N ILE A 9 34.65 3.13 -1.91
CA ILE A 9 34.72 3.71 -0.56
C ILE A 9 34.33 2.66 0.47
N ALA A 10 33.16 2.02 0.33
CA ALA A 10 32.68 1.01 1.26
C ALA A 10 33.68 -0.16 1.40
N ASN A 11 34.21 -0.66 0.28
CA ASN A 11 35.21 -1.74 0.31
C ASN A 11 36.52 -1.35 1.01
N ARG A 12 36.94 -0.08 0.93
CA ARG A 12 38.12 0.43 1.65
C ARG A 12 37.88 0.60 3.15
N MET A 13 36.64 0.84 3.56
CA MET A 13 36.27 0.86 4.98
C MET A 13 36.26 -0.58 5.52
N LEU A 14 35.62 -1.50 4.81
CA LEU A 14 35.56 -2.93 5.16
C LEU A 14 36.93 -3.62 5.19
N SER A 15 37.90 -3.16 4.39
CA SER A 15 39.26 -3.71 4.44
C SER A 15 40.05 -3.29 5.69
N LYS A 16 39.63 -2.20 6.35
CA LYS A 16 40.22 -1.72 7.61
C LYS A 16 39.50 -2.32 8.81
N ASP A 17 38.17 -2.35 8.74
CA ASP A 17 37.30 -2.97 9.73
C ASP A 17 36.18 -3.72 9.01
N GLY A 18 36.26 -5.06 9.00
CA GLY A 18 35.32 -5.92 8.29
C GLY A 18 33.89 -5.84 8.81
N ASP A 19 33.68 -5.26 9.98
CA ASP A 19 32.38 -5.09 10.64
C ASP A 19 31.97 -3.60 10.76
N ASP A 20 32.57 -2.70 9.97
CA ASP A 20 32.18 -1.29 9.94
C ASP A 20 30.69 -1.14 9.53
N PRO A 21 29.81 -0.66 10.43
CA PRO A 21 28.37 -0.67 10.16
C PRO A 21 27.96 0.25 9.01
N ASP A 22 28.59 1.42 8.92
CA ASP A 22 28.27 2.41 7.89
C ASP A 22 28.70 1.90 6.51
N ALA A 23 29.85 1.23 6.43
CA ALA A 23 30.32 0.59 5.21
C ALA A 23 29.43 -0.57 4.76
N LEU A 24 28.97 -1.40 5.69
CA LEU A 24 28.06 -2.50 5.39
C LEU A 24 26.71 -1.99 4.88
N MET A 25 26.14 -0.96 5.52
CA MET A 25 24.88 -0.34 5.09
C MET A 25 25.01 0.36 3.73
N LEU A 26 26.07 1.14 3.53
CA LEU A 26 26.32 1.79 2.25
C LEU A 26 26.46 0.74 1.14
N LEU A 27 27.24 -0.32 1.38
CA LEU A 27 27.41 -1.40 0.43
C LEU A 27 26.08 -2.11 0.12
N SER A 28 25.27 -2.42 1.12
CA SER A 28 24.00 -3.12 0.93
C SER A 28 22.99 -2.28 0.14
N ARG A 29 22.87 -0.98 0.42
CA ARG A 29 22.01 -0.05 -0.34
C ARG A 29 22.49 0.10 -1.79
N ILE A 30 23.80 0.20 -2.04
CA ILE A 30 24.33 0.23 -3.42
C ILE A 30 24.06 -1.09 -4.15
N GLN A 31 24.20 -2.23 -3.48
CA GLN A 31 23.91 -3.53 -4.07
C GLN A 31 22.43 -3.62 -4.50
N VAL A 32 21.51 -3.10 -3.69
CA VAL A 32 20.10 -2.95 -4.07
C VAL A 32 19.94 -2.04 -5.29
N GLY A 33 20.43 -0.80 -5.23
CA GLY A 33 20.29 0.17 -6.33
C GLY A 33 20.98 -0.21 -7.64
N THR A 34 21.93 -1.15 -7.59
CA THR A 34 22.60 -1.70 -8.79
C THR A 34 22.05 -3.06 -9.23
N GLY A 35 20.93 -3.51 -8.67
CA GLY A 35 20.25 -4.76 -9.04
C GLY A 35 20.98 -6.04 -8.60
N LYS A 36 22.00 -5.94 -7.74
CA LYS A 36 22.76 -7.08 -7.19
C LYS A 36 22.04 -7.66 -5.98
N ILE A 37 20.77 -8.04 -6.17
CA ILE A 37 19.86 -8.40 -5.08
C ILE A 37 20.40 -9.56 -4.22
N GLU A 38 20.99 -10.59 -4.82
CA GLU A 38 21.57 -11.71 -4.06
C GLU A 38 22.71 -11.26 -3.13
N GLN A 39 23.54 -10.33 -3.57
CA GLN A 39 24.64 -9.79 -2.74
C GLN A 39 24.07 -8.90 -1.63
N ALA A 40 23.09 -8.05 -1.95
CA ALA A 40 22.38 -7.26 -0.95
C ALA A 40 21.77 -8.16 0.12
N HIS A 41 21.13 -9.26 -0.28
CA HIS A 41 20.50 -10.22 0.63
C HIS A 41 21.52 -10.86 1.58
N GLN A 42 22.73 -11.18 1.09
CA GLN A 42 23.81 -11.70 1.91
C GLN A 42 24.30 -10.66 2.93
N THR A 43 24.55 -9.43 2.48
CA THR A 43 25.02 -8.33 3.35
C THR A 43 23.97 -7.98 4.41
N TYR A 44 22.71 -7.81 4.04
CA TYR A 44 21.63 -7.56 5.01
C TYR A 44 21.44 -8.74 5.98
N SER A 45 21.55 -9.99 5.50
CA SER A 45 21.50 -11.15 6.37
C SER A 45 22.66 -11.16 7.38
N TYR A 46 23.84 -10.69 6.98
CA TYR A 46 24.96 -10.51 7.89
C TYR A 46 24.62 -9.47 8.97
N ILE A 47 24.22 -8.27 8.56
CA ILE A 47 23.87 -7.16 9.46
C ILE A 47 22.80 -7.60 10.47
N TYR A 48 21.69 -8.18 10.00
CA TYR A 48 20.57 -8.61 10.83
C TYR A 48 20.99 -9.59 11.94
N ASN A 49 21.84 -10.58 11.62
CA ASN A 49 22.27 -11.63 12.54
C ASN A 49 23.44 -11.22 13.44
N HIS A 50 24.17 -10.16 13.10
CA HIS A 50 25.37 -9.77 13.83
C HIS A 50 25.01 -8.90 15.05
N LYS A 51 25.04 -9.50 16.25
CA LYS A 51 24.54 -8.88 17.50
C LYS A 51 25.21 -7.56 17.90
N LYS A 52 26.43 -7.30 17.44
CA LYS A 52 27.13 -6.03 17.70
C LYS A 52 26.61 -4.87 16.85
N MET A 53 25.88 -5.16 15.77
CA MET A 53 25.25 -4.12 14.95
C MET A 53 24.16 -3.43 15.75
N ALA A 54 24.07 -2.10 15.60
CA ALA A 54 23.04 -1.30 16.24
C ALA A 54 21.64 -1.82 15.85
N ALA A 55 20.70 -1.77 16.81
CA ALA A 55 19.36 -2.31 16.60
C ALA A 55 18.61 -1.62 15.44
N GLY A 56 18.86 -0.33 15.20
CA GLY A 56 18.31 0.40 14.04
C GLY A 56 18.77 -0.17 12.69
N LEU A 57 20.06 -0.43 12.53
CA LEU A 57 20.60 -1.04 11.30
C LEU A 57 20.06 -2.45 11.08
N ARG A 58 19.93 -3.21 12.17
CA ARG A 58 19.33 -4.55 12.13
C ARG A 58 17.85 -4.50 11.79
N ALA A 59 17.13 -3.43 12.14
CA ALA A 59 15.74 -3.22 11.78
C ALA A 59 15.58 -2.96 10.27
N GLU A 60 16.40 -2.08 9.69
CA GLU A 60 16.40 -1.88 8.23
C GLU A 60 16.74 -3.16 7.48
N ALA A 61 17.77 -3.88 7.94
CA ALA A 61 18.12 -5.17 7.36
C ALA A 61 16.96 -6.17 7.45
N ALA A 62 16.26 -6.24 8.59
CA ALA A 62 15.09 -7.09 8.74
C ALA A 62 13.96 -6.69 7.77
N MET A 63 13.71 -5.38 7.60
CA MET A 63 12.69 -4.87 6.67
C MET A 63 13.00 -5.28 5.22
N VAL A 64 14.24 -5.05 4.75
CA VAL A 64 14.68 -5.43 3.41
C VAL A 64 14.58 -6.95 3.19
N LEU A 65 14.83 -7.75 4.23
CA LEU A 65 14.67 -9.20 4.19
C LEU A 65 13.20 -9.67 4.35
N ASN A 66 12.23 -8.75 4.31
CA ASN A 66 10.80 -8.98 4.47
C ASN A 66 10.44 -9.65 5.82
N ARG A 67 11.16 -9.27 6.89
CA ARG A 67 10.96 -9.74 8.28
C ARG A 67 10.33 -8.63 9.12
N LEU A 68 9.17 -8.15 8.69
CA LEU A 68 8.54 -6.92 9.19
C LEU A 68 8.23 -6.94 10.70
N PRO A 69 7.71 -8.02 11.31
CA PRO A 69 7.47 -8.05 12.76
C PRO A 69 8.76 -7.95 13.58
N GLU A 70 9.85 -8.55 13.08
CA GLU A 70 11.17 -8.50 13.71
C GLU A 70 11.79 -7.11 13.54
N ALA A 71 11.64 -6.50 12.36
CA ALA A 71 12.07 -5.14 12.05
C ALA A 71 11.39 -4.14 13.01
N LEU A 72 10.07 -4.21 13.13
CA LEU A 72 9.30 -3.33 14.03
C LEU A 72 9.73 -3.50 15.49
N SER A 73 9.94 -4.74 15.96
CA SER A 73 10.39 -5.00 17.33
C SER A 73 11.78 -4.42 17.63
N LEU A 74 12.71 -4.51 16.67
CA LEU A 74 14.05 -3.90 16.79
C LEU A 74 13.97 -2.38 16.80
N LEU A 75 13.13 -1.82 15.94
CA LEU A 75 13.01 -0.38 15.78
C LEU A 75 12.34 0.27 17.00
N GLN A 76 11.29 -0.35 17.55
CA GLN A 76 10.65 0.09 18.80
C GLN A 76 11.62 0.14 19.99
N LYS A 77 12.58 -0.79 20.07
CA LYS A 77 13.64 -0.74 21.10
C LYS A 77 14.57 0.44 20.87
N THR A 78 14.98 0.64 19.62
CA THR A 78 15.91 1.71 19.24
C THR A 78 15.30 3.09 19.47
N LEU A 79 14.04 3.30 19.09
CA LEU A 79 13.34 4.57 19.29
C LEU A 79 13.05 4.87 20.77
N LYS A 80 13.01 3.87 21.66
CA LYS A 80 12.94 4.13 23.11
C LYS A 80 14.22 4.77 23.65
N GLU A 81 15.36 4.40 23.08
CA GLU A 81 16.67 4.91 23.48
C GLU A 81 17.01 6.23 22.78
N ASN A 82 16.68 6.32 21.48
CA ASN A 82 16.95 7.48 20.64
C ASN A 82 15.66 7.92 19.89
N PRO A 83 14.74 8.63 20.57
CA PRO A 83 13.39 8.90 20.04
C PRO A 83 13.32 9.91 18.91
N ARG A 84 14.42 10.62 18.60
CA ARG A 84 14.43 11.75 17.64
C ARG A 84 15.47 11.58 16.53
N GLN A 85 15.71 10.34 16.09
CA GLN A 85 16.57 10.09 14.94
C GLN A 85 15.70 10.07 13.66
N PRO A 86 15.83 11.06 12.75
CA PRO A 86 14.92 11.22 11.62
C PRO A 86 14.85 10.00 10.71
N GLU A 87 16.01 9.45 10.34
CA GLU A 87 16.09 8.30 9.45
C GLU A 87 15.46 7.04 10.07
N LEU A 88 15.60 6.82 11.39
CA LEU A 88 14.94 5.68 12.04
C LEU A 88 13.42 5.85 12.13
N LEU A 89 12.93 7.07 12.32
CA LEU A 89 11.51 7.37 12.29
C LEU A 89 10.95 7.17 10.87
N PHE A 90 11.69 7.56 9.83
CA PHE A 90 11.32 7.29 8.45
C PHE A 90 11.28 5.79 8.12
N ILE A 91 12.28 5.01 8.59
CA ILE A 91 12.26 3.54 8.47
C ILE A 91 11.06 2.95 9.23
N ALA A 92 10.69 3.52 10.39
CA ALA A 92 9.48 3.11 11.11
C ALA A 92 8.23 3.31 10.26
N ALA A 93 8.08 4.49 9.64
CA ALA A 93 6.98 4.80 8.75
C ALA A 93 6.90 3.82 7.58
N LEU A 94 8.04 3.49 6.95
CA LEU A 94 8.10 2.52 5.86
C LEU A 94 7.70 1.09 6.31
N ILE A 95 8.12 0.64 7.49
CA ILE A 95 7.72 -0.66 8.04
C ILE A 95 6.21 -0.67 8.30
N GLU A 96 5.67 0.36 8.95
CA GLU A 96 4.24 0.46 9.24
C GLU A 96 3.40 0.55 7.94
N TYR A 97 3.93 1.19 6.89
CA TYR A 97 3.31 1.22 5.57
C TYR A 97 3.19 -0.19 4.98
N GLN A 98 4.28 -0.97 5.00
CA GLN A 98 4.26 -2.35 4.53
C GLN A 98 3.35 -3.25 5.37
N LEU A 99 3.15 -2.93 6.64
CA LEU A 99 2.21 -3.61 7.54
C LEU A 99 0.76 -3.15 7.37
N GLY A 100 0.51 -2.08 6.60
CA GLY A 100 -0.82 -1.55 6.30
C GLY A 100 -1.36 -0.57 7.33
N HIS A 101 -0.54 -0.15 8.30
CA HIS A 101 -0.94 0.71 9.41
C HIS A 101 -0.76 2.19 9.09
N ILE A 102 -1.54 2.70 8.13
CA ILE A 102 -1.35 4.05 7.56
C ILE A 102 -1.35 5.15 8.62
N GLN A 103 -2.20 5.08 9.65
CA GLN A 103 -2.21 6.11 10.68
C GLN A 103 -0.85 6.23 11.39
N ARG A 104 -0.16 5.10 11.63
CA ARG A 104 1.18 5.10 12.21
C ARG A 104 2.24 5.60 11.24
N VAL A 105 2.03 5.41 9.94
CA VAL A 105 2.90 5.99 8.90
C VAL A 105 2.94 7.50 9.07
N GLU A 106 1.78 8.14 9.16
CA GLU A 106 1.67 9.59 9.38
C GLU A 106 2.34 10.01 10.69
N ASP A 107 2.06 9.31 11.79
CA ASP A 107 2.63 9.64 13.11
C ASP A 107 4.17 9.60 13.09
N TYR A 108 4.75 8.55 12.51
CA TYR A 108 6.21 8.42 12.38
C TYR A 108 6.80 9.40 11.37
N MET A 109 6.10 9.68 10.27
CA MET A 109 6.54 10.62 9.25
C MET A 109 6.59 12.05 9.79
N LEU A 110 5.56 12.47 10.51
CA LEU A 110 5.52 13.76 11.22
C LEU A 110 6.67 13.87 12.22
N ALA A 111 6.87 12.84 13.06
CA ALA A 111 7.97 12.84 14.01
C ALA A 111 9.35 12.89 13.32
N ALA A 112 9.50 12.25 12.15
CA ALA A 112 10.73 12.30 11.37
C ALA A 112 11.01 13.72 10.84
N LEU A 113 9.99 14.36 10.24
CA LEU A 113 10.05 15.74 9.76
C LEU A 113 10.36 16.73 10.89
N GLU A 114 9.69 16.61 12.04
CA GLU A 114 9.96 17.41 13.24
C GLU A 114 11.39 17.24 13.77
N SER A 115 11.97 16.05 13.57
CA SER A 115 13.34 15.75 13.94
C SER A 115 14.37 16.23 12.91
N GLY A 116 13.93 16.78 11.77
CA GLY A 116 14.78 17.32 10.71
C GLY A 116 14.99 16.38 9.52
N LEU A 117 14.07 15.45 9.25
CA LEU A 117 14.06 14.70 7.99
C LEU A 117 13.82 15.67 6.83
N ASP A 118 14.67 15.59 5.81
CA ASP A 118 14.48 16.22 4.51
C ASP A 118 14.68 15.12 3.47
N TRP A 119 13.58 14.53 3.00
CA TRP A 119 13.62 13.38 2.11
C TRP A 119 13.40 13.83 0.67
N ASN A 120 14.31 13.43 -0.22
CA ASN A 120 14.26 13.63 -1.65
C ASN A 120 14.65 12.35 -2.41
N ASP A 121 14.44 12.36 -3.72
CA ASP A 121 14.71 11.23 -4.61
C ASP A 121 16.20 10.88 -4.75
N GLU A 122 17.11 11.80 -4.41
CA GLU A 122 18.56 11.56 -4.43
C GLU A 122 19.09 10.89 -3.14
N ASP A 123 18.28 10.81 -2.09
CA ASP A 123 18.73 10.25 -0.82
C ASP A 123 19.05 8.75 -0.92
N PRO A 124 20.15 8.26 -0.31
CA PRO A 124 20.50 6.84 -0.35
C PRO A 124 19.42 5.90 0.19
N ILE A 125 18.54 6.40 1.07
CA ILE A 125 17.42 5.63 1.61
C ILE A 125 16.33 5.37 0.56
N THR A 126 16.22 6.21 -0.48
CA THR A 126 15.27 6.03 -1.59
C THR A 126 15.46 4.69 -2.30
N LEU A 127 16.71 4.22 -2.45
CA LEU A 127 17.00 2.90 -2.99
C LEU A 127 16.40 1.76 -2.16
N VAL A 128 16.27 1.97 -0.85
CA VAL A 128 15.63 1.01 0.07
C VAL A 128 14.11 1.09 -0.09
N VAL A 129 13.54 2.29 -0.18
CA VAL A 129 12.11 2.49 -0.42
C VAL A 129 11.68 1.80 -1.71
N GLU A 130 12.39 2.04 -2.82
CA GLU A 130 12.10 1.45 -4.15
C GLU A 130 12.26 -0.08 -4.18
N HIS A 131 13.10 -0.65 -3.32
CA HIS A 131 13.22 -2.10 -3.19
C HIS A 131 12.07 -2.71 -2.39
N CYS A 132 11.63 -1.98 -1.37
CA CYS A 132 10.60 -2.39 -0.44
C CYS A 132 9.19 -2.23 -0.99
N LEU A 133 8.97 -1.24 -1.85
CA LEU A 133 7.68 -0.83 -2.36
C LEU A 133 7.62 -0.98 -3.88
N THR A 134 6.46 -1.34 -4.40
CA THR A 134 6.16 -1.21 -5.84
C THR A 134 6.10 0.27 -6.23
N GLY A 135 6.19 0.57 -7.53
CA GLY A 135 6.08 1.96 -8.02
C GLY A 135 4.83 2.70 -7.52
N PRO A 136 3.62 2.11 -7.59
CA PRO A 136 2.42 2.73 -7.02
C PRO A 136 2.49 2.93 -5.49
N GLU A 137 3.01 1.96 -4.74
CA GLU A 137 3.19 2.08 -3.27
C GLU A 137 4.21 3.17 -2.91
N TYR A 138 5.29 3.31 -3.69
CA TYR A 138 6.26 4.41 -3.54
C TYR A 138 5.58 5.77 -3.69
N LEU A 139 4.81 5.95 -4.76
CA LEU A 139 4.09 7.20 -5.02
C LEU A 139 3.07 7.48 -3.90
N ASP A 140 2.34 6.48 -3.41
CA ASP A 140 1.41 6.68 -2.30
C ASP A 140 2.14 7.11 -1.00
N LEU A 141 3.29 6.52 -0.69
CA LEU A 141 4.12 6.94 0.44
C LEU A 141 4.62 8.39 0.27
N GLU A 142 5.00 8.79 -0.95
CA GLU A 142 5.39 10.17 -1.26
C GLU A 142 4.24 11.15 -1.02
N HIS A 143 3.01 10.82 -1.41
CA HIS A 143 1.86 11.68 -1.12
C HIS A 143 1.57 11.77 0.39
N ILE A 144 1.78 10.70 1.17
CA ILE A 144 1.70 10.74 2.63
C ILE A 144 2.77 11.69 3.20
N TYR A 145 4.00 11.62 2.68
CA TYR A 145 5.09 12.51 3.08
C TYR A 145 4.74 13.98 2.81
N LEU A 146 4.24 14.30 1.62
CA LEU A 146 3.80 15.65 1.24
C LEU A 146 2.66 16.15 2.13
N ASP A 147 1.69 15.30 2.46
CA ASP A 147 0.62 15.65 3.40
C ASP A 147 1.17 15.97 4.80
N CYS A 148 2.17 15.21 5.27
CA CYS A 148 2.82 15.49 6.56
C CYS A 148 3.64 16.79 6.53
N GLN A 149 4.31 17.11 5.41
CA GLN A 149 5.00 18.39 5.23
C GLN A 149 4.02 19.57 5.24
N ASP A 150 2.94 19.47 4.46
CA ASP A 150 1.86 20.46 4.41
C ASP A 150 1.28 20.70 5.81
N GLN A 151 1.12 19.64 6.60
CA GLN A 151 0.65 19.74 7.98
C GLN A 151 1.65 20.45 8.89
N LEU A 152 2.92 20.07 8.85
CA LEU A 152 3.91 20.60 9.77
C LEU A 152 4.31 22.05 9.45
N PHE A 153 4.50 22.37 8.16
CA PHE A 153 5.08 23.65 7.74
C PHE A 153 4.04 24.70 7.34
N GLU A 154 2.87 24.27 6.86
CA GLU A 154 1.82 25.17 6.40
C GLU A 154 0.58 25.16 7.31
N GLY A 155 0.54 24.29 8.31
CA GLY A 155 -0.60 24.14 9.22
C GLY A 155 -1.87 23.66 8.51
N LYS A 156 -1.74 23.08 7.31
CA LYS A 156 -2.85 22.47 6.58
C LYS A 156 -3.28 21.20 7.31
N SER A 157 -4.57 20.91 7.34
CA SER A 157 -5.08 19.65 7.87
C SER A 157 -5.64 18.76 6.76
N GLY A 158 -5.57 17.45 6.99
CA GLY A 158 -6.11 16.42 6.12
C GLY A 158 -5.16 15.93 5.03
N SER A 159 -5.44 14.75 4.49
CA SER A 159 -4.59 14.07 3.51
C SER A 159 -4.96 14.47 2.07
N LYS A 160 -4.74 15.74 1.71
CA LYS A 160 -5.20 16.29 0.41
C LYS A 160 -4.44 15.73 -0.77
N ASN A 161 -3.13 15.64 -0.68
CA ASN A 161 -2.27 15.12 -1.74
C ASN A 161 -2.58 13.64 -1.97
N ARG A 162 -2.67 12.85 -0.89
CA ARG A 162 -3.04 11.44 -0.98
C ARG A 162 -4.45 11.24 -1.54
N TRP A 163 -5.44 11.99 -1.02
CA TRP A 163 -6.82 11.93 -1.52
C TRP A 163 -6.90 12.20 -3.03
N PHE A 164 -6.25 13.26 -3.48
CA PHE A 164 -6.22 13.63 -4.89
C PHE A 164 -5.61 12.54 -5.75
N SER A 165 -4.48 11.98 -5.34
CA SER A 165 -3.80 10.88 -6.02
C SER A 165 -4.69 9.63 -6.14
N LEU A 166 -5.29 9.20 -5.04
CA LEU A 166 -6.18 8.02 -5.01
C LEU A 166 -7.43 8.20 -5.90
N ASN A 167 -7.99 9.41 -5.93
CA ASN A 167 -9.23 9.69 -6.65
C ASN A 167 -9.03 10.05 -8.13
N MET A 168 -7.80 10.40 -8.55
CA MET A 168 -7.55 10.97 -9.88
C MET A 168 -7.98 10.03 -11.00
N SER A 169 -7.54 8.77 -10.99
CA SER A 169 -7.88 7.80 -12.04
C SER A 169 -9.38 7.53 -12.11
N ILE A 170 -10.09 7.60 -10.98
CA ILE A 170 -11.55 7.44 -10.91
C ILE A 170 -12.22 8.66 -11.52
N TYR A 171 -11.79 9.87 -11.16
CA TYR A 171 -12.29 11.11 -11.74
C TYR A 171 -12.07 11.13 -13.27
N GLU A 172 -10.88 10.77 -13.75
CA GLU A 172 -10.57 10.70 -15.18
C GLU A 172 -11.45 9.67 -15.91
N LEU A 173 -11.71 8.52 -15.30
CA LEU A 173 -12.58 7.48 -15.86
C LEU A 173 -13.98 8.04 -16.15
N TYR A 174 -14.53 8.82 -15.23
CA TYR A 174 -15.89 9.36 -15.32
C TYR A 174 -15.99 10.71 -16.04
N THR A 175 -14.87 11.35 -16.38
CA THR A 175 -14.84 12.60 -17.18
C THR A 175 -14.31 12.38 -18.60
N ALA A 176 -13.75 11.20 -18.89
CA ALA A 176 -13.26 10.84 -20.21
C ALA A 176 -14.40 10.76 -21.24
N SER A 177 -14.40 11.74 -22.15
CA SER A 177 -15.45 11.93 -23.16
C SER A 177 -15.51 10.88 -24.28
N THR A 178 -14.51 10.00 -24.39
CA THR A 178 -14.48 8.95 -25.42
C THR A 178 -14.39 7.56 -24.80
N PRO A 179 -15.09 6.55 -25.38
CA PRO A 179 -14.98 5.15 -24.94
C PRO A 179 -13.53 4.64 -24.93
N ALA A 180 -12.70 5.04 -25.91
CA ALA A 180 -11.31 4.60 -25.98
C ALA A 180 -10.47 5.11 -24.78
N LYS A 181 -10.69 6.35 -24.34
CA LYS A 181 -10.03 6.89 -23.15
C LYS A 181 -10.50 6.20 -21.87
N ARG A 182 -11.81 5.99 -21.72
CA ARG A 182 -12.37 5.23 -20.60
C ARG A 182 -11.82 3.82 -20.52
N ASN A 183 -11.77 3.11 -21.65
CA ASN A 183 -11.18 1.78 -21.73
C ASN A 183 -9.72 1.78 -21.27
N LYS A 184 -8.92 2.77 -21.70
CA LYS A 184 -7.53 2.86 -21.26
C LYS A 184 -7.43 3.03 -19.74
N ILE A 185 -8.13 4.01 -19.18
CA ILE A 185 -8.10 4.32 -17.74
C ILE A 185 -8.65 3.13 -16.92
N ALA A 186 -9.72 2.49 -17.39
CA ALA A 186 -10.27 1.30 -16.75
C ALA A 186 -9.25 0.14 -16.76
N ASN A 187 -8.52 -0.08 -17.86
CA ASN A 187 -7.48 -1.11 -17.89
C ASN A 187 -6.30 -0.77 -16.95
N ASP A 188 -5.93 0.50 -16.84
CA ASP A 188 -4.90 0.94 -15.88
C ASP A 188 -5.36 0.67 -14.43
N LEU A 189 -6.63 0.95 -14.11
CA LEU A 189 -7.24 0.61 -12.82
C LEU A 189 -7.34 -0.91 -12.60
N LEU A 190 -7.70 -1.70 -13.62
CA LEU A 190 -7.73 -3.16 -13.54
C LEU A 190 -6.34 -3.74 -13.28
N TYR A 191 -5.29 -3.17 -13.88
CA TYR A 191 -3.91 -3.58 -13.61
C TYR A 191 -3.51 -3.27 -12.15
N LEU A 192 -3.84 -2.08 -11.67
CA LEU A 192 -3.56 -1.67 -10.29
C LEU A 192 -4.31 -2.51 -9.25
N LEU A 193 -5.60 -2.79 -9.50
CA LEU A 193 -6.47 -3.55 -8.59
C LEU A 193 -6.29 -5.06 -8.72
N GLY A 194 -6.02 -5.58 -9.92
CA GLY A 194 -5.89 -7.02 -10.20
C GLY A 194 -4.64 -7.66 -9.58
N GLY A 195 -3.59 -6.86 -9.33
CA GLY A 195 -2.35 -7.34 -8.73
C GLY A 195 -1.69 -8.43 -9.58
N ALA A 196 -1.54 -9.64 -9.05
CA ALA A 196 -0.94 -10.77 -9.77
C ALA A 196 -1.94 -11.52 -10.68
N GLU A 197 -3.23 -11.19 -10.63
CA GLU A 197 -4.23 -11.79 -11.50
C GLU A 197 -4.41 -10.99 -12.78
N ASP A 198 -4.20 -11.64 -13.93
CA ASP A 198 -4.59 -11.08 -15.23
C ASP A 198 -6.12 -11.07 -15.34
N LEU A 199 -6.72 -9.93 -15.02
CA LEU A 199 -8.14 -9.67 -15.19
C LEU A 199 -8.37 -8.83 -16.45
N THR A 200 -9.09 -9.41 -17.42
CA THR A 200 -9.54 -8.69 -18.62
C THR A 200 -11.02 -8.32 -18.51
N PRO A 201 -11.48 -7.29 -19.24
CA PRO A 201 -12.91 -6.94 -19.32
C PRO A 201 -13.82 -8.14 -19.61
N ALA A 202 -13.40 -9.02 -20.54
CA ALA A 202 -14.16 -10.21 -20.91
C ALA A 202 -14.25 -11.24 -19.77
N SER A 203 -13.13 -11.51 -19.09
CA SER A 203 -13.08 -12.47 -17.97
C SER A 203 -13.77 -11.98 -16.69
N GLY A 204 -13.89 -10.66 -16.53
CA GLY A 204 -14.44 -10.04 -15.33
C GLY A 204 -15.85 -10.48 -15.03
N LYS A 205 -16.73 -10.48 -16.04
CA LYS A 205 -18.14 -10.88 -15.85
C LYS A 205 -18.30 -12.34 -15.42
N GLU A 206 -17.50 -13.24 -15.99
CA GLU A 206 -17.53 -14.67 -15.67
C GLU A 206 -17.05 -14.92 -14.24
N LYS A 207 -15.93 -14.30 -13.85
CA LYS A 207 -15.41 -14.35 -12.48
C LYS A 207 -16.40 -13.76 -11.48
N LEU A 208 -17.01 -12.61 -11.78
CA LEU A 208 -18.03 -12.01 -10.91
C LEU A 208 -19.20 -12.95 -10.68
N ARG A 209 -19.69 -13.59 -11.75
CA ARG A 209 -20.76 -14.58 -11.63
C ARG A 209 -20.34 -15.76 -10.75
N ALA A 210 -19.11 -16.28 -10.92
CA ALA A 210 -18.60 -17.36 -10.10
C ALA A 210 -18.57 -16.99 -8.62
N ILE A 211 -18.03 -15.81 -8.27
CA ILE A 211 -18.03 -15.27 -6.91
C ILE A 211 -19.47 -15.23 -6.35
N LEU A 212 -20.39 -14.58 -7.06
CA LEU A 212 -21.76 -14.43 -6.59
C LEU A 212 -22.50 -15.78 -6.47
N THR A 213 -22.14 -16.75 -7.31
CA THR A 213 -22.66 -18.12 -7.23
C THR A 213 -22.14 -18.83 -5.98
N ASP A 214 -20.86 -18.71 -5.66
CA ASP A 214 -20.29 -19.28 -4.43
C ASP A 214 -20.99 -18.68 -3.20
N PHE A 215 -21.18 -17.36 -3.19
CA PHE A 215 -21.94 -16.67 -2.13
C PHE A 215 -23.39 -17.15 -2.03
N SER A 216 -24.07 -17.43 -3.15
CA SER A 216 -25.47 -17.90 -3.11
C SER A 216 -25.66 -19.26 -2.41
N HIS A 217 -24.59 -20.04 -2.29
CA HIS A 217 -24.58 -21.35 -1.61
C HIS A 217 -24.05 -21.26 -0.17
N ASN A 218 -23.60 -20.09 0.29
CA ASN A 218 -23.15 -19.86 1.66
C ASN A 218 -24.34 -19.52 2.57
N GLU A 219 -24.51 -20.23 3.69
CA GLU A 219 -25.65 -20.03 4.61
C GLU A 219 -25.72 -18.62 5.20
N GLN A 220 -24.58 -17.95 5.41
CA GLN A 220 -24.53 -16.61 6.01
C GLN A 220 -24.80 -15.50 4.98
N ASP A 221 -24.33 -15.69 3.75
CA ASP A 221 -24.29 -14.63 2.73
C ASP A 221 -25.11 -14.95 1.46
N ALA A 222 -25.95 -15.99 1.49
CA ALA A 222 -26.76 -16.43 0.35
C ALA A 222 -27.55 -15.28 -0.29
N ARG A 223 -28.05 -14.35 0.54
CA ARG A 223 -28.81 -13.20 0.08
C ARG A 223 -27.97 -12.29 -0.82
N PHE A 224 -26.74 -11.96 -0.43
CA PHE A 224 -25.82 -11.15 -1.22
C PHE A 224 -25.55 -11.82 -2.58
N GLY A 225 -25.28 -13.13 -2.58
CA GLY A 225 -25.05 -13.88 -3.81
C GLY A 225 -26.27 -13.87 -4.76
N LEU A 226 -27.47 -14.17 -4.25
CA LEU A 226 -28.70 -14.21 -5.04
C LEU A 226 -29.12 -12.83 -5.57
N GLU A 227 -29.10 -11.80 -4.73
CA GLU A 227 -29.43 -10.42 -5.14
C GLU A 227 -28.37 -9.88 -6.11
N GLY A 228 -27.10 -10.20 -5.89
CA GLY A 228 -25.99 -9.88 -6.78
C GLY A 228 -26.13 -10.51 -8.17
N LEU A 229 -26.46 -11.81 -8.25
CA LEU A 229 -26.72 -12.49 -9.51
C LEU A 229 -27.87 -11.83 -10.28
N LYS A 230 -28.96 -11.48 -9.58
CA LYS A 230 -30.10 -10.78 -10.17
C LYS A 230 -29.73 -9.39 -10.69
N ALA A 231 -28.89 -8.64 -9.99
CA ALA A 231 -28.39 -7.34 -10.45
C ALA A 231 -27.47 -7.49 -11.67
N LEU A 232 -26.55 -8.45 -11.64
CA LEU A 232 -25.63 -8.77 -12.74
C LEU A 232 -26.39 -9.17 -14.02
N ASP A 233 -27.38 -10.05 -13.92
CA ASP A 233 -28.20 -10.50 -15.05
C ASP A 233 -29.02 -9.37 -15.68
N ALA A 234 -29.44 -8.41 -14.86
CA ALA A 234 -30.20 -7.24 -15.30
C ALA A 234 -29.32 -6.06 -15.74
N GLY A 235 -27.98 -6.17 -15.66
CA GLY A 235 -27.05 -5.10 -16.00
C GLY A 235 -27.10 -3.89 -15.05
N ARG A 236 -27.58 -4.06 -13.81
CA ARG A 236 -27.66 -3.02 -12.78
C ARG A 236 -26.36 -2.95 -11.98
N TYR A 237 -25.30 -2.46 -12.61
CA TYR A 237 -23.95 -2.45 -12.03
C TYR A 237 -23.78 -1.43 -10.90
N ASP A 238 -24.57 -0.37 -10.87
CA ASP A 238 -24.62 0.58 -9.75
C ASP A 238 -25.17 -0.07 -8.47
N GLU A 239 -26.24 -0.85 -8.59
CA GLU A 239 -26.80 -1.65 -7.50
C GLU A 239 -25.79 -2.71 -7.04
N LEU A 240 -25.14 -3.39 -7.98
CA LEU A 240 -24.13 -4.40 -7.68
C LEU A 240 -22.91 -3.81 -6.98
N ALA A 241 -22.39 -2.66 -7.44
CA ALA A 241 -21.31 -1.95 -6.78
C ALA A 241 -21.69 -1.52 -5.37
N ARG A 242 -22.93 -1.05 -5.16
CA ARG A 242 -23.45 -0.70 -3.82
C ARG A 242 -23.48 -1.90 -2.88
N MET A 243 -23.92 -3.06 -3.35
CA MET A 243 -23.93 -4.29 -2.55
C MET A 243 -22.51 -4.74 -2.18
N VAL A 244 -21.58 -4.72 -3.13
CA VAL A 244 -20.18 -5.09 -2.89
C VAL A 244 -19.52 -4.11 -1.91
N LEU A 245 -19.73 -2.81 -2.09
CA LEU A 245 -19.24 -1.77 -1.18
C LEU A 245 -19.76 -1.99 0.24
N ALA A 246 -21.07 -2.24 0.41
CA ALA A 246 -21.66 -2.48 1.71
C ALA A 246 -21.04 -3.69 2.41
N LEU A 247 -20.88 -4.80 1.69
CA LEU A 247 -20.23 -6.02 2.20
C LEU A 247 -18.78 -5.75 2.62
N GLN A 248 -18.00 -5.06 1.79
CA GLN A 248 -16.60 -4.74 2.09
C GLN A 248 -16.47 -3.80 3.28
N LEU A 249 -17.35 -2.80 3.42
CA LEU A 249 -17.35 -1.91 4.59
C LEU A 249 -17.71 -2.66 5.87
N GLU A 250 -18.59 -3.67 5.80
CA GLU A 250 -18.89 -4.57 6.93
C GLU A 250 -17.66 -5.41 7.29
N HIS A 251 -17.07 -6.12 6.33
CA HIS A 251 -15.87 -6.92 6.55
C HIS A 251 -14.66 -6.09 6.97
N LEU A 252 -14.55 -4.83 6.53
CA LEU A 252 -13.48 -3.96 6.97
C LEU A 252 -13.55 -3.69 8.47
N LYS A 253 -14.75 -3.64 9.06
CA LYS A 253 -14.90 -3.56 10.53
C LYS A 253 -14.38 -4.81 11.21
N GLU A 254 -14.65 -5.98 10.65
CA GLU A 254 -14.15 -7.26 11.16
C GLU A 254 -12.63 -7.38 11.06
N PHE A 255 -12.05 -6.83 9.98
CA PHE A 255 -10.61 -6.82 9.73
C PHE A 255 -9.91 -5.54 10.16
N SER A 256 -10.56 -4.67 10.93
CA SER A 256 -10.02 -3.38 11.40
C SER A 256 -8.65 -3.52 12.07
N ALA A 257 -8.47 -4.58 12.86
CA ALA A 257 -7.21 -4.89 13.53
C ALA A 257 -6.05 -5.24 12.56
N VAL A 258 -6.36 -5.71 11.34
CA VAL A 258 -5.34 -6.05 10.33
C VAL A 258 -4.72 -4.78 9.74
N VAL A 259 -5.48 -3.70 9.62
CA VAL A 259 -5.03 -2.43 9.02
C VAL A 259 -4.91 -1.29 10.04
N ASP A 260 -5.01 -1.62 11.33
CA ASP A 260 -4.93 -0.69 12.48
C ASP A 260 -5.87 0.53 12.35
N ILE A 261 -7.11 0.29 11.92
CA ILE A 261 -8.12 1.36 11.78
C ILE A 261 -9.02 1.41 13.01
N GLN A 262 -9.16 2.61 13.58
CA GLN A 262 -10.09 2.89 14.67
C GLN A 262 -11.37 3.53 14.14
N PHE A 263 -12.38 2.69 13.86
CA PHE A 263 -13.67 3.15 13.33
C PHE A 263 -14.40 4.15 14.21
N ASP A 264 -14.21 4.08 15.53
CA ASP A 264 -14.84 5.00 16.49
C ASP A 264 -14.32 6.45 16.35
N GLN A 265 -13.18 6.63 15.68
CA GLN A 265 -12.55 7.93 15.41
C GLN A 265 -12.82 8.43 13.98
N LEU A 266 -13.46 7.61 13.14
CA LEU A 266 -13.81 7.98 11.79
C LEU A 266 -15.24 8.53 11.77
N ASP A 267 -15.41 9.73 11.20
CA ASP A 267 -16.74 10.14 10.77
C ASP A 267 -17.17 9.18 9.65
N SER A 268 -18.02 8.22 10.02
CA SER A 268 -18.54 7.17 9.14
C SER A 268 -19.23 7.67 7.86
N SER A 269 -19.48 8.98 7.75
CA SER A 269 -20.05 9.62 6.56
C SER A 269 -19.02 10.05 5.52
N SER A 270 -17.73 10.16 5.86
CA SER A 270 -16.70 10.67 4.94
C SER A 270 -15.86 9.54 4.34
N MET A 271 -16.21 9.14 3.10
CA MET A 271 -15.38 8.24 2.28
C MET A 271 -13.94 8.77 2.12
N GLN A 272 -13.78 10.09 2.04
CA GLN A 272 -12.46 10.73 1.99
C GLN A 272 -11.64 10.40 3.23
N THR A 273 -12.20 10.57 4.42
CA THR A 273 -11.47 10.32 5.68
C THR A 273 -11.14 8.83 5.84
N LEU A 274 -12.07 7.94 5.49
CA LEU A 274 -11.82 6.49 5.59
C LEU A 274 -10.69 6.04 4.64
N THR A 275 -10.78 6.45 3.37
CA THR A 275 -9.89 5.93 2.32
C THR A 275 -8.46 6.44 2.46
N THR A 276 -8.25 7.65 2.98
CA THR A 276 -6.90 8.15 3.28
C THR A 276 -6.27 7.49 4.51
N LYS A 277 -6.99 6.62 5.23
CA LYS A 277 -6.46 5.79 6.33
C LYS A 277 -6.28 4.33 5.96
N LEU A 278 -6.59 3.95 4.73
CA LEU A 278 -6.46 2.59 4.22
C LEU A 278 -5.20 2.41 3.39
N PRO A 279 -4.66 1.17 3.31
CA PRO A 279 -3.77 0.77 2.23
C PRO A 279 -4.25 1.23 0.86
N MET A 280 -3.34 1.69 0.00
CA MET A 280 -3.67 2.31 -1.30
C MET A 280 -4.62 1.46 -2.14
N ARG A 281 -4.33 0.17 -2.36
CA ARG A 281 -5.18 -0.70 -3.20
C ARG A 281 -6.58 -0.84 -2.59
N MET A 282 -6.68 -0.94 -1.26
CA MET A 282 -7.97 -0.96 -0.56
C MET A 282 -8.72 0.37 -0.69
N ALA A 283 -8.01 1.49 -0.56
CA ALA A 283 -8.60 2.81 -0.72
C ALA A 283 -9.17 3.03 -2.13
N ILE A 284 -8.43 2.64 -3.17
CA ILE A 284 -8.85 2.75 -4.58
C ILE A 284 -10.01 1.79 -4.87
N ASP A 285 -10.04 0.60 -4.27
CA ASP A 285 -11.17 -0.32 -4.41
C ASP A 285 -12.48 0.31 -3.90
N LEU A 286 -12.45 0.88 -2.69
CA LEU A 286 -13.65 1.42 -2.06
C LEU A 286 -14.10 2.68 -2.76
N LEU A 287 -13.16 3.51 -3.22
CA LEU A 287 -13.48 4.71 -4.00
C LEU A 287 -14.06 4.38 -5.37
N THR A 288 -13.55 3.34 -6.04
CA THR A 288 -14.09 2.89 -7.32
C THR A 288 -15.52 2.41 -7.14
N LEU A 289 -15.78 1.57 -6.13
CA LEU A 289 -17.13 1.08 -5.84
C LEU A 289 -18.08 2.17 -5.36
N TYR A 290 -17.60 3.09 -4.52
CA TYR A 290 -18.37 4.26 -4.08
C TYR A 290 -18.77 5.11 -5.27
N ALA A 291 -17.81 5.48 -6.12
CA ALA A 291 -18.08 6.21 -7.34
C ALA A 291 -19.14 5.47 -8.15
N MET A 292 -18.98 4.17 -8.44
CA MET A 292 -19.98 3.38 -9.20
C MET A 292 -21.38 3.35 -8.56
N ALA A 293 -21.47 3.30 -7.23
CA ALA A 293 -22.72 3.16 -6.48
C ALA A 293 -23.54 4.46 -6.34
N THR A 294 -22.91 5.64 -6.44
CA THR A 294 -23.53 6.95 -6.14
C THR A 294 -23.58 7.88 -7.37
N SER A 295 -24.43 7.55 -8.34
CA SER A 295 -24.53 8.33 -9.58
C SER A 295 -24.95 9.80 -9.39
N GLU A 296 -25.73 10.11 -8.35
CA GLU A 296 -26.10 11.49 -8.01
C GLU A 296 -24.90 12.29 -7.48
N ASP A 297 -24.14 11.71 -6.54
CA ASP A 297 -22.94 12.32 -5.99
C ASP A 297 -21.88 12.53 -7.08
N ARG A 298 -21.67 11.53 -7.96
CA ARG A 298 -20.80 11.68 -9.14
C ARG A 298 -21.21 12.86 -10.03
N LYS A 299 -22.49 12.95 -10.40
CA LYS A 299 -22.98 14.01 -11.28
C LYS A 299 -22.83 15.40 -10.65
N SER A 300 -22.98 15.51 -9.33
CA SER A 300 -22.71 16.77 -8.62
C SER A 300 -21.25 17.22 -8.70
N GLN A 301 -20.33 16.27 -8.93
CA GLN A 301 -18.88 16.49 -9.10
C GLN A 301 -18.45 16.54 -10.57
N LEU A 302 -19.38 16.73 -11.51
CA LEU A 302 -19.11 16.78 -12.96
C LEU A 302 -18.58 15.45 -13.56
N MET A 303 -18.76 14.33 -12.84
CA MET A 303 -18.44 12.98 -13.30
C MET A 303 -19.64 12.40 -14.07
N GLU A 304 -19.84 12.86 -15.29
CA GLU A 304 -21.07 12.65 -16.07
C GLU A 304 -21.11 11.37 -16.91
N GLN A 305 -19.96 10.74 -17.19
CA GLN A 305 -19.90 9.61 -18.11
C GLN A 305 -20.38 8.32 -17.45
N GLU A 306 -20.93 7.41 -18.25
CA GLU A 306 -21.24 6.05 -17.80
C GLU A 306 -20.18 5.08 -18.32
N ILE A 307 -19.91 4.04 -17.52
CA ILE A 307 -18.94 2.99 -17.85
C ILE A 307 -19.65 1.87 -18.60
N GLU A 308 -19.01 1.34 -19.63
CA GLU A 308 -19.50 0.20 -20.39
C GLU A 308 -19.71 -1.03 -19.49
N ALA A 309 -20.73 -1.85 -19.79
CA ALA A 309 -21.15 -2.97 -18.94
C ALA A 309 -20.03 -3.97 -18.64
N GLU A 310 -19.21 -4.32 -19.62
CA GLU A 310 -18.10 -5.27 -19.46
C GLU A 310 -17.00 -4.70 -18.55
N LEU A 311 -16.66 -3.42 -18.71
CA LEU A 311 -15.73 -2.72 -17.84
C LEU A 311 -16.27 -2.62 -16.41
N SER A 312 -17.55 -2.33 -16.25
CA SER A 312 -18.20 -2.26 -14.94
C SER A 312 -18.11 -3.61 -14.21
N ALA A 313 -18.42 -4.71 -14.89
CA ALA A 313 -18.30 -6.06 -14.32
C ALA A 313 -16.85 -6.37 -13.92
N ALA A 314 -15.88 -6.03 -14.77
CA ALA A 314 -14.47 -6.27 -14.48
C ALA A 314 -13.95 -5.42 -13.31
N LEU A 315 -14.29 -4.13 -13.25
CA LEU A 315 -13.89 -3.25 -12.15
C LEU A 315 -14.49 -3.73 -10.82
N ILE A 316 -15.76 -4.12 -10.78
CA ILE A 316 -16.38 -4.68 -9.56
C ILE A 316 -15.66 -5.96 -9.13
N THR A 317 -15.31 -6.83 -10.07
CA THR A 317 -14.55 -8.07 -9.78
C THR A 317 -13.16 -7.76 -9.24
N ALA A 318 -12.47 -6.78 -9.83
CA ALA A 318 -11.15 -6.34 -9.40
C ALA A 318 -11.21 -5.78 -7.99
N CYS A 319 -12.16 -4.90 -7.70
CA CYS A 319 -12.35 -4.33 -6.36
C CYS A 319 -12.66 -5.40 -5.33
N PHE A 320 -13.55 -6.35 -5.66
CA PHE A 320 -13.86 -7.48 -4.78
C PHE A 320 -12.60 -8.28 -4.45
N SER A 321 -11.82 -8.65 -5.48
CA SER A 321 -10.63 -9.49 -5.32
C SER A 321 -9.50 -8.75 -4.59
N ALA A 322 -9.26 -7.49 -4.94
CA ALA A 322 -8.24 -6.64 -4.34
C ALA A 322 -8.38 -6.56 -2.82
N PHE A 323 -9.60 -6.29 -2.33
CA PHE A 323 -9.88 -6.18 -0.90
C PHE A 323 -9.40 -7.41 -0.11
N TYR A 324 -9.82 -8.61 -0.50
CA TYR A 324 -9.45 -9.83 0.23
C TYR A 324 -8.00 -10.25 0.00
N GLN A 325 -7.43 -9.96 -1.19
CA GLN A 325 -6.01 -10.17 -1.45
C GLN A 325 -5.16 -9.30 -0.52
N GLU A 326 -5.51 -8.03 -0.33
CA GLU A 326 -4.81 -7.10 0.56
C GLU A 326 -4.93 -7.54 2.03
N ILE A 327 -6.13 -7.89 2.51
CA ILE A 327 -6.31 -8.44 3.86
C ILE A 327 -5.43 -9.66 4.10
N ASN A 328 -5.38 -10.59 3.15
CA ASN A 328 -4.53 -11.78 3.26
C ASN A 328 -3.03 -11.45 3.20
N LEU A 329 -2.65 -10.49 2.37
CA LEU A 329 -1.27 -9.99 2.28
C LEU A 329 -0.81 -9.39 3.62
N TYR A 330 -1.60 -8.51 4.22
CA TYR A 330 -1.26 -7.86 5.50
C TYR A 330 -1.24 -8.86 6.65
N LYS A 331 -2.23 -9.77 6.73
CA LYS A 331 -2.20 -10.89 7.69
C LYS A 331 -0.91 -11.72 7.56
N LYS A 332 -0.46 -11.99 6.33
CA LYS A 332 0.78 -12.75 6.09
C LYS A 332 2.02 -11.95 6.50
N ARG A 333 2.08 -10.65 6.16
CA ARG A 333 3.19 -9.74 6.50
C ARG A 333 3.37 -9.56 8.02
N GLN A 334 2.28 -9.65 8.77
CA GLN A 334 2.28 -9.54 10.24
C GLN A 334 2.69 -10.83 10.97
N GLN A 335 2.76 -11.97 10.27
CA GLN A 335 3.19 -13.23 10.87
C GLN A 335 4.72 -13.33 10.93
N PRO A 336 5.29 -13.85 12.04
CA PRO A 336 6.72 -14.13 12.12
C PRO A 336 7.14 -15.13 11.03
N GLN A 337 8.28 -14.90 10.37
CA GLN A 337 8.74 -15.85 9.37
C GLN A 337 9.20 -17.17 10.03
N PRO A 338 8.86 -18.34 9.45
CA PRO A 338 9.33 -19.61 9.98
C PRO A 338 10.85 -19.68 9.94
N VAL A 339 11.47 -19.87 11.11
CA VAL A 339 12.92 -20.10 11.20
C VAL A 339 13.23 -21.38 10.46
N LYS A 340 13.86 -21.29 9.28
CA LYS A 340 14.44 -22.45 8.60
C LYS A 340 15.50 -23.05 9.54
N LYS A 341 15.14 -24.10 10.29
CA LYS A 341 16.10 -24.89 11.04
C LYS A 341 17.11 -25.42 10.02
N LYS A 342 18.37 -25.00 10.13
CA LYS A 342 19.47 -25.60 9.37
C LYS A 342 19.45 -27.09 9.68
N LYS A 343 19.27 -27.92 8.65
CA LYS A 343 19.46 -29.37 8.73
C LYS A 343 20.95 -29.68 8.74
#